data_AF-A0A0M3HHV9-F1
#
_entry.id   AF-A0A0M3HHV9-F1
#
_cell.length_a   1.000
_cell.length_b   1.000
_cell.length_c   1.000
_cell.angle_alpha   90.00
_cell.angle_beta   90.00
_cell.angle_gamma   90.00
#
_symmetry.space_group_name_H-M   'P 1'
#
loop_
_entity.id
_entity.type
_entity.pdbx_description
1 polymer ?
#
loop_
_entity_poly.entity_id
_entity_poly.type
_entity_poly.pdbx_seq_one_letter_code
_entity_poly.pdbx_strand_id
1 'polypeptide(L)'
;MRNMEIKARIDDLEECQEKASKLCDGQTPILLYQHDTFFRSPRGRLKLRVFKNQDSVSELIFYDRPDCDGPKLCDFHKASVEDPENLKVFFQFFILSCSSYVFFITRGVCQKLAALAARREMRRESNCAPFSFIGREDVKFF
;
A
#
# COMPACT_ATOMS: atom_id res chain seq x y z
N MET A 1 -6.92 14.12 2.45
CA MET A 1 -8.12 13.78 3.26
C MET A 1 -7.66 12.96 4.47
N ARG A 2 -8.45 12.87 5.53
CA ARG A 2 -8.12 12.08 6.74
C ARG A 2 -9.05 10.89 6.88
N ASN A 3 -8.50 9.73 7.20
CA ASN A 3 -9.26 8.53 7.54
C ASN A 3 -8.76 7.94 8.87
N MET A 4 -9.67 7.32 9.62
CA MET A 4 -9.32 6.49 10.77
C MET A 4 -9.87 5.09 10.52
N GLU A 5 -8.99 4.09 10.49
CA GLU A 5 -9.37 2.70 10.26
C GLU A 5 -9.14 1.88 11.52
N ILE A 6 -10.17 1.17 11.96
CA ILE A 6 -10.13 0.19 13.05
C ILE A 6 -10.28 -1.20 12.43
N LYS A 7 -9.30 -2.08 12.67
CA LYS A 7 -9.34 -3.47 12.21
C LYS A 7 -9.46 -4.37 13.43
N ALA A 8 -10.47 -5.23 13.41
CA ALA A 8 -10.68 -6.26 14.42
C ALA A 8 -10.62 -7.64 13.76
N ARG A 9 -10.24 -8.64 14.55
CA ARG A 9 -10.41 -10.04 14.16
C ARG A 9 -11.90 -10.37 14.24
N ILE A 10 -12.40 -11.08 13.24
CA ILE A 10 -13.74 -11.65 13.24
C ILE A 10 -13.60 -13.11 13.68
N ASP A 11 -14.31 -13.48 14.74
CA ASP A 11 -14.33 -14.85 15.24
C ASP A 11 -15.49 -15.66 14.62
N ASP A 12 -16.63 -15.02 14.38
CA ASP A 12 -17.79 -15.59 13.70
C ASP A 12 -18.23 -14.69 12.54
N LEU A 13 -18.11 -15.19 11.32
CA LEU A 13 -18.45 -14.44 10.11
C LEU A 13 -19.97 -14.27 9.94
N GLU A 14 -20.75 -15.29 10.29
CA GLU A 14 -22.20 -15.30 10.10
C GLU A 14 -22.86 -14.32 11.08
N GLU A 15 -22.45 -14.34 12.36
CA GLU A 15 -22.92 -13.38 13.36
C GLU A 15 -22.56 -11.93 12.97
N CYS A 16 -21.36 -11.72 12.43
CA CYS A 16 -20.93 -10.41 11.93
C CYS A 16 -21.79 -9.95 10.74
N GLN A 17 -22.12 -10.84 9.81
CA GLN A 17 -22.96 -10.53 8.65
C GLN A 17 -24.39 -10.18 9.07
N GLU A 18 -24.99 -10.93 10.00
CA GLU A 18 -26.32 -10.62 10.52
C GLU A 18 -26.38 -9.25 11.19
N LYS A 19 -25.38 -8.94 12.03
CA LYS A 19 -25.27 -7.63 12.70
C LYS A 19 -25.10 -6.51 11.68
N ALA A 20 -24.24 -6.69 10.68
CA ALA A 20 -24.04 -5.71 9.61
C ALA A 20 -25.33 -5.48 8.80
N SER A 21 -26.03 -6.56 8.43
CA SER A 21 -27.29 -6.47 7.70
C SER A 21 -28.36 -5.71 8.50
N LYS A 22 -28.47 -5.96 9.81
CA LYS A 22 -29.38 -5.21 10.71
C LYS A 22 -29.04 -3.72 10.79
N LEU A 23 -27.76 -3.35 10.68
CA LEU A 23 -27.30 -1.95 10.68
C LEU A 23 -27.52 -1.25 9.33
N CYS A 24 -27.58 -2.02 8.24
CA CYS A 24 -27.76 -1.53 6.87
C CYS A 24 -29.20 -1.76 6.36
N ASP A 25 -30.20 -1.67 7.23
CA ASP A 25 -31.63 -1.82 6.87
C ASP A 25 -31.98 -3.12 6.10
N GLY A 26 -31.29 -4.22 6.40
CA GLY A 26 -31.52 -5.52 5.76
C GLY A 26 -30.91 -5.65 4.36
N GLN A 27 -30.03 -4.72 3.95
CA GLN A 27 -29.32 -4.84 2.69
C GLN A 27 -28.42 -6.08 2.64
N THR A 28 -28.39 -6.71 1.46
CA THR A 28 -27.52 -7.85 1.18
C THR A 28 -26.10 -7.36 0.91
N PRO A 29 -25.07 -8.00 1.48
CA PRO A 29 -23.70 -7.61 1.23
C PRO A 29 -23.31 -7.80 -0.24
N ILE A 30 -22.45 -6.91 -0.74
CA ILE A 30 -21.93 -6.97 -2.10
C ILE A 30 -20.49 -7.46 -2.06
N LEU A 31 -20.17 -8.41 -2.95
CA LEU A 31 -18.82 -8.92 -3.09
C LEU A 31 -17.97 -7.99 -3.97
N LEU A 32 -16.93 -7.39 -3.39
CA LEU A 32 -15.97 -6.56 -4.13
C LEU A 32 -14.61 -7.26 -4.23
N TYR A 33 -14.22 -7.55 -5.47
CA TYR A 33 -12.90 -8.09 -5.79
C TYR A 33 -11.89 -6.95 -5.98
N GLN A 34 -10.96 -6.82 -5.04
CA GLN A 34 -9.92 -5.80 -5.06
C GLN A 34 -8.55 -6.46 -5.25
N HIS A 35 -7.77 -5.93 -6.19
CA HIS A 35 -6.37 -6.29 -6.35
C HIS A 35 -5.51 -5.06 -6.09
N ASP A 36 -4.80 -5.07 -4.96
CA ASP A 36 -3.89 -4.00 -4.55
C ASP A 36 -2.45 -4.35 -4.97
N THR A 37 -1.83 -3.48 -5.76
CA THR A 37 -0.40 -3.50 -6.10
C THR A 37 0.33 -2.41 -5.34
N PHE A 38 1.38 -2.75 -4.58
CA PHE A 38 2.14 -1.78 -3.79
C PHE A 38 3.42 -1.35 -4.50
N PHE A 39 3.72 -0.05 -4.46
CA PHE A 39 4.94 0.54 -5.03
C PHE A 39 5.83 1.13 -3.95
N ARG A 40 7.14 1.16 -4.22
CA ARG A 40 8.10 1.89 -3.37
C ARG A 40 7.84 3.38 -3.50
N SER A 41 7.75 4.05 -2.36
CA SER A 41 7.66 5.50 -2.26
C SER A 41 8.70 5.98 -1.25
N PRO A 42 9.41 7.09 -1.52
CA PRO A 42 10.37 7.66 -0.57
C PRO A 42 9.74 8.07 0.77
N ARG A 43 8.44 8.37 0.76
CA ARG A 43 7.65 8.74 1.94
C ARG A 43 6.29 8.07 1.86
N GLY A 44 5.71 7.72 3.01
CA GLY A 44 4.42 7.04 3.06
C GLY A 44 4.40 5.75 2.24
N ARG A 45 3.22 5.40 1.75
CA ARG A 45 2.97 4.18 0.97
C ARG A 45 2.12 4.52 -0.24
N LEU A 46 2.44 3.91 -1.37
CA LEU A 46 1.71 4.06 -2.61
C LEU A 46 1.18 2.71 -3.05
N LYS A 47 -0.11 2.65 -3.39
CA LYS A 47 -0.72 1.45 -3.96
C LYS A 47 -1.67 1.79 -5.09
N LEU A 48 -1.72 0.91 -6.09
CA LEU A 48 -2.76 0.93 -7.12
C LEU A 48 -3.77 -0.17 -6.81
N ARG A 49 -5.03 0.22 -6.73
CA ARG A 49 -6.16 -0.66 -6.49
C ARG A 49 -6.92 -0.85 -7.79
N VAL A 50 -7.05 -2.09 -8.23
CA VAL A 50 -7.86 -2.49 -9.38
C VAL A 50 -9.07 -3.25 -8.88
N PHE A 51 -10.26 -2.88 -9.36
CA PHE A 51 -11.50 -3.61 -9.10
C PHE A 51 -11.76 -4.56 -10.25
N LYS A 52 -12.11 -5.83 -9.98
CA LYS A 52 -12.46 -6.79 -11.06
C LYS A 52 -13.90 -6.62 -11.56
N ASN A 53 -14.73 -5.82 -10.88
CA ASN A 53 -16.12 -5.59 -11.26
C ASN A 53 -16.18 -4.50 -12.35
N GLN A 54 -17.01 -4.69 -13.39
CA GLN A 54 -16.97 -3.92 -14.64
C GLN A 54 -17.25 -2.41 -14.49
N ASP A 55 -17.90 -1.97 -13.42
CA ASP A 55 -18.34 -0.58 -13.25
C ASP A 55 -17.41 0.27 -12.35
N SER A 56 -16.28 -0.27 -11.89
CA SER A 56 -15.42 0.39 -10.90
C SER A 56 -14.10 0.87 -11.50
N VAL A 57 -13.87 2.19 -11.45
CA VAL A 57 -12.61 2.82 -11.87
C VAL A 57 -11.49 2.44 -10.90
N SER A 58 -10.30 2.14 -11.42
CA SER A 58 -9.14 1.84 -10.59
C SER A 58 -8.67 3.09 -9.83
N GLU A 59 -8.05 2.90 -8.67
CA GLU A 59 -7.61 4.01 -7.81
C GLU A 59 -6.11 3.91 -7.52
N LEU A 60 -5.36 4.98 -7.79
CA LEU A 60 -4.02 5.16 -7.23
C LEU A 60 -4.15 5.87 -5.88
N ILE A 61 -3.62 5.25 -4.83
CA ILE A 61 -3.79 5.69 -3.45
C ILE A 61 -2.42 5.90 -2.80
N PHE A 62 -2.12 7.14 -2.47
CA PHE A 62 -1.04 7.48 -1.56
C PHE A 62 -1.59 7.60 -0.15
N TYR A 63 -0.89 7.05 0.83
CA TYR A 63 -1.26 7.21 2.23
C TYR A 63 -0.05 7.18 3.16
N ASP A 64 -0.11 7.98 4.22
CA ASP A 64 0.89 8.01 5.28
C ASP A 64 0.24 7.57 6.59
N ARG A 65 0.78 6.49 7.18
CA ARG A 65 0.22 5.85 8.38
C ARG A 65 1.36 5.43 9.30
N PRO A 66 1.28 5.75 10.61
CA PRO A 66 2.28 5.30 11.58
C PRO A 66 2.21 3.78 11.80
N ASP A 67 3.38 3.19 12.07
CA ASP A 67 3.52 1.78 12.45
C ASP A 67 3.38 1.58 13.97
N CYS A 68 2.27 2.04 14.55
CA CYS A 68 1.89 1.74 15.94
C CYS A 68 0.87 0.60 16.02
N ASP A 69 0.39 0.21 17.20
CA ASP A 69 -0.81 -0.64 17.32
C ASP A 69 -2.04 0.21 17.66
N GLY A 70 -3.25 -0.31 17.43
CA GLY A 70 -4.50 0.39 17.73
C GLY A 70 -5.05 1.30 16.60
N PRO A 71 -6.04 2.16 16.92
CA PRO A 71 -6.65 3.09 15.97
C PRO A 71 -5.61 4.07 15.43
N LYS A 72 -5.55 4.24 14.11
CA LYS A 72 -4.56 5.12 13.49
C LYS A 72 -5.20 6.07 12.51
N LEU A 73 -4.77 7.32 12.63
CA LEU A 73 -5.01 8.33 11.62
C LEU A 73 -4.14 8.03 10.40
N CYS A 74 -4.75 8.22 9.24
CA CYS A 74 -4.17 7.99 7.94
C CYS A 74 -4.49 9.20 7.07
N ASP A 75 -3.46 9.96 6.70
CA ASP A 75 -3.60 11.00 5.68
C ASP A 75 -3.46 10.34 4.32
N PHE A 76 -4.46 10.52 3.46
CA PHE A 76 -4.50 9.85 2.16
C PHE A 76 -4.93 10.78 1.02
N HIS A 77 -4.45 10.42 -0.16
CA HIS A 77 -4.78 11.04 -1.45
C HIS A 77 -5.12 9.93 -2.44
N LYS A 78 -6.20 10.12 -3.20
CA LYS A 78 -6.66 9.20 -4.23
C LYS A 78 -6.71 9.90 -5.58
N ALA A 79 -6.36 9.18 -6.62
CA ALA A 79 -6.55 9.58 -8.00
C ALA A 79 -7.20 8.43 -8.78
N SER A 80 -8.21 8.74 -9.59
CA SER A 80 -8.83 7.79 -10.51
C SER A 80 -7.85 7.44 -11.63
N VAL A 81 -7.82 6.16 -12.02
CA VAL A 81 -6.94 5.62 -13.05
C VAL A 81 -7.78 4.84 -14.04
N GLU A 82 -7.78 5.30 -15.29
CA GLU A 82 -8.49 4.64 -16.39
C GLU A 82 -7.71 3.41 -16.91
N ASP A 83 -6.39 3.52 -16.98
CA ASP A 83 -5.50 2.47 -17.49
C ASP A 83 -4.52 1.99 -16.41
N PRO A 84 -4.96 1.07 -15.53
CA PRO A 84 -4.14 0.57 -14.44
C PRO A 84 -2.96 -0.29 -14.91
N GLU A 85 -3.08 -0.99 -16.04
CA GLU A 85 -2.03 -1.89 -16.51
C GLU A 85 -0.84 -1.12 -17.08
N ASN A 86 -1.09 -0.10 -17.90
CA ASN A 86 0.00 0.77 -18.37
C ASN A 86 0.63 1.56 -17.22
N LEU A 87 -0.15 1.98 -16.22
CA LEU A 87 0.38 2.67 -15.06
C LEU A 87 1.31 1.78 -14.22
N LYS A 88 0.99 0.48 -14.06
CA LYS A 88 1.88 -0.50 -13.41
C LYS A 88 3.22 -0.61 -14.15
N VAL A 89 3.16 -0.76 -15.47
CA VAL A 89 4.35 -0.86 -16.32
C VAL A 89 5.20 0.40 -16.21
N PHE A 90 4.57 1.58 -16.26
CA PHE A 90 5.26 2.85 -16.11
C PHE A 90 6.00 2.97 -14.77
N PHE A 91 5.33 2.69 -13.66
CA PHE A 91 5.96 2.72 -12.34
C PHE A 91 7.07 1.67 -12.19
N GLN A 92 6.90 0.49 -12.80
CA GLN A 92 7.94 -0.54 -12.81
C GLN A 92 9.23 -0.01 -13.46
N PHE A 93 9.13 0.63 -14.63
CA PHE A 93 10.31 1.20 -15.29
C PHE A 93 10.88 2.41 -14.56
N PHE A 94 10.03 3.30 -14.06
CA PHE A 94 10.45 4.55 -13.40
C PHE A 94 11.16 4.29 -12.06
N ILE A 95 10.69 3.34 -11.27
CA ILE A 95 11.30 3.01 -9.97
C ILE A 95 12.66 2.32 -10.18
N LEU A 96 12.79 1.48 -11.21
CA LEU A 96 14.05 0.81 -11.54
C LEU A 96 15.10 1.78 -12.11
N SER A 97 14.70 2.79 -12.88
CA SER A 97 15.63 3.80 -13.42
C SER A 97 16.19 4.74 -12.32
N CYS A 98 15.37 5.11 -11.33
CA CYS A 98 15.81 5.92 -10.19
C CYS A 98 16.80 5.18 -9.28
N SER A 99 16.64 3.85 -9.11
CA SER A 99 17.59 3.06 -8.32
C SER A 99 18.98 2.99 -8.96
N SER A 100 19.06 3.04 -10.29
CA SER A 100 20.33 3.05 -11.04
C SER A 100 20.97 4.44 -11.09
N TYR A 101 20.17 5.50 -11.13
CA TYR A 101 20.66 6.88 -11.17
C TYR A 101 21.27 7.34 -9.83
N VAL A 102 20.69 6.92 -8.69
CA VAL A 102 21.26 7.19 -7.35
C VAL A 102 22.57 6.40 -7.12
N PHE A 103 22.69 5.22 -7.73
CA PHE A 103 23.92 4.40 -7.65
C PHE A 103 25.10 5.02 -8.42
N PHE A 104 24.81 5.78 -9.49
CA PHE A 104 25.85 6.46 -10.27
C PHE A 104 26.38 7.73 -9.59
N ILE A 105 25.54 8.50 -8.88
CA ILE A 105 25.99 9.72 -8.20
C ILE A 105 26.79 9.40 -6.91
N THR A 106 26.43 8.33 -6.20
CA THR A 106 27.11 7.95 -4.95
C THR A 106 28.49 7.32 -5.17
N ARG A 107 28.77 6.68 -6.32
CA ARG A 107 30.12 6.18 -6.63
C ARG A 107 31.12 7.26 -7.03
N GLY A 108 30.68 8.44 -7.45
CA GLY A 108 31.56 9.56 -7.78
C GLY A 108 32.11 10.32 -6.56
N VAL A 109 31.43 10.25 -5.41
CA VAL A 109 31.79 11.03 -4.20
C VAL A 109 32.25 10.15 -3.03
N CYS A 110 31.97 8.84 -3.06
CA CYS A 110 32.18 7.94 -1.92
C CYS A 110 33.44 7.05 -2.02
N GLN A 111 34.57 7.57 -2.53
CA GLN A 111 35.89 6.94 -2.31
C GLN A 111 36.72 7.60 -1.20
N LYS A 112 36.25 8.70 -0.58
CA LYS A 112 36.99 9.38 0.51
C LYS A 112 36.30 9.43 1.88
N LEU A 113 35.09 8.89 2.04
CA LEU A 113 34.36 8.95 3.33
C LEU A 113 33.90 7.57 3.85
N ALA A 114 34.60 6.50 3.50
CA ALA A 114 34.28 5.14 3.93
C ALA A 114 34.83 4.75 5.33
N ALA A 115 35.33 5.68 6.15
CA ALA A 115 36.07 5.31 7.36
C ALA A 115 35.51 5.79 8.72
N LEU A 116 34.43 6.58 8.81
CA LEU A 116 34.04 7.17 10.12
C LEU A 116 32.56 7.12 10.53
N ALA A 117 31.67 6.46 9.78
CA ALA A 117 30.25 6.36 10.15
C ALA A 117 29.83 4.93 10.56
N ALA A 118 30.78 4.06 10.88
CA ALA A 118 30.52 2.82 11.60
C ALA A 118 30.30 3.14 13.08
N ARG A 119 29.05 3.43 13.48
CA ARG A 119 28.45 3.25 14.82
C ARG A 119 27.26 4.20 15.04
N ARG A 120 26.09 3.86 14.48
CA ARG A 120 24.75 4.02 15.09
C ARG A 120 23.70 3.65 14.04
N GLU A 121 22.61 3.04 14.50
CA GLU A 121 21.44 2.62 13.72
C GLU A 121 21.56 1.30 12.95
N MET A 122 22.04 0.28 13.64
CA MET A 122 21.75 -1.13 13.32
C MET A 122 20.70 -1.64 14.32
N ARG A 123 19.45 -1.17 14.20
CA ARG A 123 18.24 -1.76 14.83
C ARG A 123 16.95 -1.17 14.25
N ARG A 124 16.80 -1.23 12.92
CA ARG A 124 15.49 -1.21 12.22
C ARG A 124 15.54 -2.17 11.03
N GLU A 125 16.06 -3.37 11.27
CA GLU A 125 15.72 -4.53 10.47
C GLU A 125 14.52 -5.20 11.12
N SER A 126 13.34 -4.97 10.57
CA SER A 126 12.21 -5.88 10.71
C SER A 126 11.26 -5.68 9.52
N ASN A 127 11.51 -6.51 8.50
CA ASN A 127 10.53 -7.03 7.53
C ASN A 127 10.04 -6.16 6.36
N CYS A 128 10.93 -5.45 5.67
CA CYS A 128 10.72 -5.23 4.23
C CYS A 128 11.61 -6.20 3.45
N ALA A 129 11.03 -7.34 3.07
CA ALA A 129 11.67 -8.31 2.19
C ALA A 129 12.19 -7.61 0.91
N PRO A 130 13.38 -7.99 0.42
CA PRO A 130 13.83 -7.55 -0.89
C PRO A 130 12.97 -8.27 -1.93
N PHE A 131 12.44 -7.53 -2.90
CA PHE A 131 11.73 -8.06 -4.06
C PHE A 131 10.38 -8.75 -3.79
N SER A 132 9.30 -8.05 -4.11
CA SER A 132 8.12 -8.65 -4.78
C SER A 132 7.08 -7.57 -5.05
N PHE A 133 6.51 -7.59 -6.26
CA PHE A 133 5.12 -7.18 -6.46
C PHE A 133 4.29 -8.05 -5.51
N ILE A 134 3.98 -7.56 -4.31
CA ILE A 134 3.04 -8.26 -3.44
C ILE A 134 1.65 -7.84 -3.92
N GLY A 135 1.21 -8.45 -5.02
CA GLY A 135 -0.19 -8.41 -5.41
C GLY A 135 -0.99 -9.06 -4.29
N ARG A 136 -1.80 -8.28 -3.58
CA ARG A 136 -2.73 -8.83 -2.59
C ARG A 136 -4.12 -8.80 -3.21
N GLU A 137 -4.68 -9.97 -3.44
CA GLU A 137 -6.10 -10.11 -3.75
C GLU A 137 -6.84 -10.11 -2.41
N ASP A 138 -7.56 -9.03 -2.15
CA ASP A 138 -8.39 -8.88 -0.97
C ASP A 138 -9.86 -8.91 -1.41
N VAL A 139 -10.59 -9.93 -0.95
CA VAL A 139 -12.05 -10.00 -1.11
C VAL A 139 -12.66 -9.26 0.07
N LYS A 140 -13.42 -8.20 -0.21
CA LYS A 140 -14.16 -7.46 0.82
C LYS A 140 -15.65 -7.67 0.66
N PHE A 141 -16.29 -7.91 1.79
CA PHE A 141 -17.74 -7.85 1.96
C PHE A 141 -18.06 -6.43 2.44
N PHE A 142 -18.95 -5.74 1.73
CA PHE A 142 -19.50 -4.46 2.14
C PHE A 142 -21.01 -4.60 2.34
#